data_AF-A0A7J8JK02-F1
#
_entry.id   AF-A0A7J8JK02-F1
#
_cell.length_a   1.000
_cell.length_b   1.000
_cell.length_c   1.000
_cell.angle_alpha   90.00
_cell.angle_beta   90.00
_cell.angle_gamma   90.00
#
_symmetry.space_group_name_H-M   'P 1'
#
loop_
_entity.id
_entity.type
_entity.pdbx_description
1 polymer ?
#
loop_
_entity_poly.entity_id
_entity_poly.type
_entity_poly.pdbx_seq_one_letter_code
_entity_poly.pdbx_strand_id
1 'polypeptide(L)'
;MAAERGAGQQQSQEMMEVDRRVESEESGDEEGKKQGSGIVAALSEHSLKDGEERGEEDPEEGQELPVDMDTISLDRDAEDVDLNHYRIGKIEGFEVLKKVKTLCLRQNLIKCIENLEELHGLRELDLYDNQIKKIENLDALTELEVLDISFNLLRNIEGVDKLTRLKKLFLVNNKINKIENISSLHQLQMLELGSNRIRAIENIDTLTSLESLFLGKNKITKLQNLDALSNLTVLSMQSNRLTKIEGLQGLVNLRELYLSHNGIEVLEGLDNNNKLTMLDIASNRIKKIENVSHLTELQEFWMNDNLLESWSDLDELKGARGLETVYLERNPLQRDPQYRRKVTLALPSVRQVDATFVRF
;
A
#
# COMPACT_ATOMS: atom_id res chain seq x y z
N MET A 1 -19.66 8.27 -51.62
CA MET A 1 -18.17 8.29 -51.57
C MET A 1 -17.82 9.31 -50.50
N ALA A 2 -17.62 8.89 -49.25
CA ALA A 2 -16.31 8.52 -48.65
C ALA A 2 -15.44 9.79 -48.43
N ALA A 3 -14.78 10.07 -47.31
CA ALA A 3 -14.52 9.44 -46.01
C ALA A 3 -13.86 10.58 -45.14
N GLU A 4 -14.20 10.81 -43.88
CA GLU A 4 -13.72 10.18 -42.63
C GLU A 4 -12.46 10.85 -42.01
N ARG A 5 -12.50 10.97 -40.66
CA ARG A 5 -11.42 11.17 -39.63
C ARG A 5 -11.04 12.61 -39.23
N GLY A 6 -10.90 12.94 -37.95
CA GLY A 6 -10.89 12.10 -36.73
C GLY A 6 -11.07 12.91 -35.44
N ALA A 7 -11.68 12.25 -34.46
CA ALA A 7 -11.82 12.69 -33.08
C ALA A 7 -10.52 12.42 -32.30
N GLY A 8 -10.09 13.40 -31.50
CA GLY A 8 -9.00 13.28 -30.55
C GLY A 8 -9.56 13.24 -29.13
N GLN A 9 -9.16 12.20 -28.40
CA GLN A 9 -9.64 11.79 -27.08
C GLN A 9 -9.34 12.81 -25.98
N GLN A 10 -10.36 13.15 -25.18
CA GLN A 10 -10.20 13.56 -23.79
C GLN A 10 -10.15 12.28 -22.95
N GLN A 11 -9.02 12.00 -22.30
CA GLN A 11 -8.93 11.02 -21.24
C GLN A 11 -8.66 11.75 -19.91
N SER A 12 -9.46 11.34 -18.94
CA SER A 12 -9.62 11.80 -17.56
C SER A 12 -8.34 11.62 -16.74
N GLN A 13 -7.98 12.68 -16.02
CA GLN A 13 -7.10 12.60 -14.84
C GLN A 13 -7.97 12.20 -13.65
N GLU A 14 -7.91 10.95 -13.23
CA GLU A 14 -8.28 10.56 -11.87
C GLU A 14 -6.97 10.51 -11.06
N MET A 15 -6.83 11.46 -10.13
CA MET A 15 -5.78 11.45 -9.11
C MET A 15 -6.01 10.24 -8.20
N MET A 16 -5.06 9.30 -8.16
CA MET A 16 -5.01 8.26 -7.14
C MET A 16 -4.73 8.91 -5.78
N GLU A 17 -5.74 8.93 -4.93
CA GLU A 17 -5.57 9.21 -3.50
C GLU A 17 -5.02 7.92 -2.86
N VAL A 18 -3.70 7.88 -2.64
CA VAL A 18 -3.05 6.82 -1.85
C VAL A 18 -3.49 7.02 -0.41
N ASP A 19 -4.25 6.05 0.12
CA ASP A 19 -4.76 6.05 1.49
C ASP A 19 -3.58 6.05 2.49
N ARG A 20 -3.10 7.24 2.86
CA ARG A 20 -2.05 7.47 3.87
C ARG A 20 -2.62 7.28 5.27
N ARG A 21 -3.04 6.06 5.63
CA ARG A 21 -3.49 5.72 7.00
C ARG A 21 -2.93 4.41 7.50
N VAL A 22 -1.62 4.39 7.75
CA VAL A 22 -1.04 3.58 8.84
C VAL A 22 0.14 4.36 9.41
N GLU A 23 -0.13 5.37 10.25
CA GLU A 23 0.78 5.90 11.29
C GLU A 23 0.09 7.07 12.02
N SER A 24 -0.56 6.79 13.15
CA SER A 24 -0.72 7.69 14.31
C SER A 24 -1.65 7.06 15.34
N GLU A 25 -1.06 6.47 16.38
CA GLU A 25 -1.70 6.40 17.70
C GLU A 25 -1.22 7.61 18.52
N GLU A 26 -2.08 8.04 19.47
CA GLU A 26 -1.93 9.14 20.44
C GLU A 26 -2.25 10.58 19.99
N SER A 27 -3.52 10.97 20.07
CA SER A 27 -4.00 12.07 20.93
C SER A 27 -5.51 12.27 20.77
N GLY A 28 -6.22 12.34 21.90
CA GLY A 28 -7.67 12.55 21.96
C GLY A 28 -8.06 13.99 21.63
N ASP A 29 -9.25 14.14 21.03
CA ASP A 29 -10.39 14.86 21.62
C ASP A 29 -11.56 14.90 20.61
N GLU A 30 -12.77 14.84 21.17
CA GLU A 30 -14.07 14.76 20.50
C GLU A 30 -14.48 15.99 19.68
N GLU A 31 -15.26 15.75 18.62
CA GLU A 31 -16.59 16.32 18.31
C GLU A 31 -16.80 16.57 16.81
N GLY A 32 -17.97 16.14 16.29
CA GLY A 32 -18.50 16.69 15.03
C GLY A 32 -19.28 15.74 14.10
N LYS A 33 -20.43 15.20 14.54
CA LYS A 33 -21.41 14.49 13.69
C LYS A 33 -22.07 15.40 12.63
N LYS A 34 -22.26 14.88 11.41
CA LYS A 34 -23.39 15.12 10.46
C LYS A 34 -23.25 14.16 9.25
N GLN A 35 -23.92 13.00 9.21
CA GLN A 35 -25.28 12.66 8.72
C GLN A 35 -25.58 12.90 7.22
N GLY A 36 -25.84 11.77 6.53
CA GLY A 36 -26.79 11.57 5.42
C GLY A 36 -26.35 10.40 4.52
N SER A 37 -27.14 9.39 4.12
CA SER A 37 -28.49 8.88 4.43
C SER A 37 -28.75 7.70 3.46
N GLY A 38 -29.27 6.56 3.94
CA GLY A 38 -29.90 5.49 3.12
C GLY A 38 -29.60 4.08 3.65
N ILE A 39 -30.23 3.61 4.76
CA ILE A 39 -31.50 2.81 4.84
C ILE A 39 -31.29 1.41 4.22
N VAL A 40 -31.29 0.27 4.96
CA VAL A 40 -32.36 -0.38 5.77
C VAL A 40 -31.71 -1.16 6.96
N ALA A 41 -31.89 -0.82 8.24
CA ALA A 41 -32.88 -1.32 9.24
C ALA A 41 -33.02 -2.86 9.35
N ALA A 42 -33.05 -3.54 10.50
CA ALA A 42 -32.95 -3.23 11.92
C ALA A 42 -32.88 -4.57 12.70
N LEU A 43 -32.04 -4.69 13.74
CA LEU A 43 -32.31 -5.50 14.94
C LEU A 43 -31.58 -4.89 16.15
N SER A 44 -32.35 -4.05 16.86
CA SER A 44 -32.40 -3.74 18.30
C SER A 44 -31.13 -3.70 19.16
N GLU A 45 -30.95 -2.51 19.74
CA GLU A 45 -30.15 -2.09 20.88
C GLU A 45 -30.43 -2.86 22.18
N HIS A 46 -29.37 -3.09 22.98
CA HIS A 46 -29.47 -2.91 24.43
C HIS A 46 -28.12 -2.53 25.07
N SER A 47 -28.12 -1.32 25.64
CA SER A 47 -27.33 -0.86 26.80
C SER A 47 -25.82 -0.62 26.65
N LEU A 48 -25.51 0.63 26.30
CA LEU A 48 -24.33 1.37 26.79
C LEU A 48 -24.45 1.61 28.31
N LYS A 49 -23.39 1.30 29.05
CA LYS A 49 -23.02 1.97 30.29
C LYS A 49 -21.50 2.00 30.41
N ASP A 50 -20.97 3.22 30.48
CA ASP A 50 -19.58 3.54 30.80
C ASP A 50 -19.20 3.08 32.21
N GLY A 51 -17.92 2.72 32.36
CA GLY A 51 -17.28 2.50 33.65
C GLY A 51 -15.85 2.02 33.46
N GLU A 52 -14.89 2.93 33.61
CA GLU A 52 -13.48 2.62 33.83
C GLU A 52 -13.34 1.61 34.98
N GLU A 53 -12.77 0.44 34.72
CA GLU A 53 -12.03 -0.34 35.71
C GLU A 53 -11.15 -1.37 34.98
N ARG A 54 -9.84 -1.34 35.29
CA ARG A 54 -8.89 -2.39 34.95
C ARG A 54 -9.41 -3.72 35.48
N GLY A 55 -9.84 -4.61 34.58
CA GLY A 55 -10.17 -5.99 34.86
C GLY A 55 -9.12 -6.92 34.26
N GLU A 56 -8.70 -7.91 35.03
CA GLU A 56 -7.73 -8.94 34.71
C GLU A 56 -8.10 -9.70 33.41
N GLU A 57 -7.10 -10.06 32.60
CA GLU A 57 -7.28 -10.94 31.44
C GLU A 57 -7.87 -12.28 31.90
N ASP A 58 -9.14 -12.50 31.58
CA ASP A 58 -9.79 -13.81 31.67
C ASP A 58 -9.25 -14.71 30.54
N PRO A 59 -8.69 -15.90 30.83
CA PRO A 59 -8.11 -16.77 29.79
C PRO A 59 -9.12 -17.50 28.89
N GLU A 60 -10.39 -17.12 28.92
CA GLU A 60 -11.49 -17.79 28.22
C GLU A 60 -12.40 -16.79 27.48
N GLU A 61 -11.83 -15.88 26.68
CA GLU A 61 -12.62 -15.18 25.65
C GLU A 61 -13.21 -16.22 24.69
N GLY A 62 -14.53 -16.37 24.76
CA GLY A 62 -15.30 -17.37 24.04
C GLY A 62 -14.97 -17.35 22.56
N GLN A 63 -14.62 -18.52 22.00
CA GLN A 63 -14.59 -18.70 20.56
C GLN A 63 -15.99 -18.42 20.02
N GLU A 64 -16.21 -17.21 19.50
CA GLU A 64 -17.45 -16.86 18.86
C GLU A 64 -17.68 -17.81 17.69
N LEU A 65 -18.81 -18.54 17.75
CA LEU A 65 -19.13 -19.56 16.76
C LEU A 65 -19.46 -18.89 15.42
N PRO A 66 -19.14 -19.55 14.29
CA PRO A 66 -19.48 -19.03 12.98
C PRO A 66 -20.99 -18.90 12.82
N VAL A 67 -21.42 -17.91 12.04
CA VAL A 67 -22.83 -17.72 11.73
C VAL A 67 -23.32 -18.84 10.81
N ASP A 68 -24.59 -19.22 10.98
CA ASP A 68 -25.25 -20.14 10.07
C ASP A 68 -25.59 -19.41 8.76
N MET A 69 -25.07 -19.91 7.63
CA MET A 69 -25.26 -19.29 6.32
C MET A 69 -26.73 -19.22 5.90
N ASP A 70 -27.59 -20.12 6.39
CA ASP A 70 -29.04 -20.08 6.11
C ASP A 70 -29.73 -18.83 6.69
N THR A 71 -29.06 -18.12 7.62
CA THR A 71 -29.57 -16.87 8.20
C THR A 71 -29.23 -15.64 7.35
N ILE A 72 -28.32 -15.76 6.38
CA ILE A 72 -27.89 -14.67 5.51
C ILE A 72 -28.78 -14.67 4.25
N SER A 73 -29.52 -13.57 4.06
CA SER A 73 -30.29 -13.37 2.84
C SER A 73 -29.40 -12.83 1.72
N LEU A 74 -29.15 -13.65 0.70
CA LEU A 74 -28.39 -13.27 -0.49
C LEU A 74 -29.31 -12.88 -1.65
N ASP A 75 -29.13 -11.68 -2.19
CA ASP A 75 -29.83 -11.25 -3.39
C ASP A 75 -29.16 -11.84 -4.63
N ARG A 76 -29.90 -12.69 -5.34
CA ARG A 76 -29.47 -13.37 -6.56
C ARG A 76 -28.99 -12.41 -7.66
N ASP A 77 -29.58 -11.22 -7.75
CA ASP A 77 -29.32 -10.25 -8.81
C ASP A 77 -28.35 -9.14 -8.39
N ALA A 78 -27.84 -9.15 -7.16
CA ALA A 78 -26.87 -8.17 -6.68
C ALA A 78 -25.55 -8.25 -7.45
N GLU A 79 -25.00 -7.08 -7.82
CA GLU A 79 -23.66 -6.96 -8.39
C GLU A 79 -22.60 -6.78 -7.29
N ASP A 80 -22.95 -6.13 -6.19
CA ASP A 80 -22.07 -5.89 -5.05
C ASP A 80 -22.64 -6.57 -3.81
N VAL A 81 -21.85 -7.44 -3.18
CA VAL A 81 -22.24 -8.18 -1.98
C VAL A 81 -21.22 -7.91 -0.89
N ASP A 82 -21.65 -7.20 0.14
CA ASP A 82 -20.84 -6.89 1.33
C ASP A 82 -21.30 -7.75 2.52
N LEU A 83 -20.42 -8.65 2.94
CA LEU A 83 -20.56 -9.54 4.08
C LEU A 83 -19.42 -9.33 5.08
N ASN A 84 -19.03 -8.09 5.30
CA ASN A 84 -17.99 -7.73 6.26
C ASN A 84 -18.43 -7.96 7.70
N HIS A 85 -17.60 -8.63 8.49
CA HIS A 85 -17.82 -8.86 9.93
C HIS A 85 -19.09 -9.69 10.26
N TYR A 86 -19.44 -10.64 9.40
CA TYR A 86 -20.58 -11.55 9.61
C TYR A 86 -20.23 -12.82 10.39
N ARG A 87 -18.96 -13.01 10.76
CA ARG A 87 -18.45 -14.24 11.40
C ARG A 87 -18.69 -15.49 10.55
N ILE A 88 -18.62 -15.35 9.22
CA ILE A 88 -18.73 -16.46 8.29
C ILE A 88 -17.51 -17.37 8.48
N GLY A 89 -17.72 -18.63 8.86
CA GLY A 89 -16.64 -19.61 9.04
C GLY A 89 -16.30 -20.39 7.77
N LYS A 90 -17.25 -20.46 6.84
CA LYS A 90 -17.18 -21.26 5.62
C LYS A 90 -17.94 -20.56 4.50
N ILE A 91 -17.37 -20.57 3.30
CA ILE A 91 -18.03 -20.05 2.10
C ILE A 91 -18.96 -21.14 1.57
N GLU A 92 -20.26 -20.97 1.68
CA GLU A 92 -21.27 -21.91 1.18
C GLU A 92 -22.59 -21.21 0.89
N GLY A 93 -23.35 -21.66 -0.11
CA GLY A 93 -24.63 -21.03 -0.51
C GLY A 93 -24.48 -19.82 -1.44
N PHE A 94 -23.26 -19.50 -1.90
CA PHE A 94 -22.97 -18.34 -2.75
C PHE A 94 -23.35 -18.60 -4.22
N GLU A 95 -23.64 -19.84 -4.60
CA GLU A 95 -24.11 -20.22 -5.93
C GLU A 95 -25.42 -19.53 -6.35
N VAL A 96 -26.15 -18.94 -5.41
CA VAL A 96 -27.36 -18.14 -5.68
C VAL A 96 -27.03 -16.79 -6.34
N LEU A 97 -25.82 -16.26 -6.13
CA LEU A 97 -25.37 -14.97 -6.66
C LEU A 97 -25.05 -15.09 -8.15
N LYS A 98 -25.97 -14.69 -9.04
CA LYS A 98 -25.82 -14.88 -10.49
C LYS A 98 -25.20 -13.68 -11.22
N LYS A 99 -25.17 -12.51 -10.59
CA LYS A 99 -24.66 -11.26 -11.19
C LYS A 99 -23.55 -10.59 -10.40
N VAL A 100 -23.07 -11.22 -9.33
CA VAL A 100 -22.04 -10.65 -8.46
C VAL A 100 -20.77 -10.36 -9.24
N LYS A 101 -20.26 -9.14 -9.05
CA LYS A 101 -18.99 -8.62 -9.58
C LYS A 101 -18.03 -8.32 -8.45
N THR A 102 -18.54 -7.83 -7.31
CA THR A 102 -17.74 -7.53 -6.13
C THR A 102 -18.27 -8.32 -4.95
N LEU A 103 -17.38 -9.08 -4.32
CA LEU A 103 -17.68 -9.86 -3.13
C LEU A 103 -16.72 -9.51 -2.00
N CYS A 104 -17.24 -8.88 -0.95
CA CYS A 104 -16.48 -8.50 0.23
C CYS A 104 -16.81 -9.43 1.40
N LEU A 105 -15.78 -10.11 1.90
CA LEU A 105 -15.83 -11.06 3.01
C LEU A 105 -14.83 -10.67 4.10
N ARG A 106 -14.62 -9.37 4.31
CA ARG A 106 -13.62 -8.86 5.26
C ARG A 106 -13.97 -9.24 6.69
N GLN A 107 -12.97 -9.47 7.54
CA GLN A 107 -13.15 -9.68 8.99
C GLN A 107 -14.11 -10.83 9.30
N ASN A 108 -13.91 -11.97 8.64
CA ASN A 108 -14.68 -13.19 8.89
C ASN A 108 -13.78 -14.29 9.47
N LEU A 109 -14.33 -15.48 9.67
CA LEU A 109 -13.64 -16.62 10.27
C LEU A 109 -13.25 -17.67 9.20
N ILE A 110 -13.14 -17.26 7.93
CA ILE A 110 -12.93 -18.15 6.78
C ILE A 110 -11.54 -18.76 6.85
N LYS A 111 -11.46 -20.08 6.77
CA LYS A 111 -10.19 -20.85 6.85
C LYS A 111 -9.71 -21.38 5.50
N CYS A 112 -10.65 -21.58 4.58
CA CYS A 112 -10.43 -22.19 3.27
C CYS A 112 -11.20 -21.39 2.22
N ILE A 113 -10.61 -21.25 1.03
CA ILE A 113 -11.31 -20.72 -0.15
C ILE A 113 -11.99 -21.91 -0.82
N GLU A 114 -13.31 -21.89 -0.93
CA GLU A 114 -14.13 -22.97 -1.48
C GLU A 114 -15.45 -22.41 -2.02
N ASN A 115 -16.11 -23.14 -2.92
CA ASN A 115 -17.47 -22.85 -3.40
C ASN A 115 -17.63 -21.48 -4.07
N LEU A 116 -16.57 -20.99 -4.73
CA LEU A 116 -16.58 -19.76 -5.53
C LEU A 116 -16.60 -20.06 -7.05
N GLU A 117 -16.55 -21.33 -7.46
CA GLU A 117 -16.27 -21.73 -8.84
C GLU A 117 -17.37 -21.29 -9.83
N GLU A 118 -18.60 -21.14 -9.35
CA GLU A 118 -19.77 -20.71 -10.13
C GLU A 118 -19.85 -19.18 -10.33
N LEU A 119 -19.02 -18.40 -9.62
CA LEU A 119 -19.02 -16.94 -9.68
C LEU A 119 -18.17 -16.41 -10.84
N HIS A 120 -18.40 -16.93 -12.06
CA HIS A 120 -17.58 -16.62 -13.24
C HIS A 120 -17.51 -15.13 -13.61
N GLY A 121 -18.48 -14.33 -13.17
CA GLY A 121 -18.56 -12.89 -13.42
C GLY A 121 -17.82 -12.01 -12.40
N LEU A 122 -17.22 -12.63 -11.37
CA LEU A 122 -16.56 -11.91 -10.28
C LEU A 122 -15.32 -11.17 -10.77
N ARG A 123 -15.23 -9.90 -10.42
CA ARG A 123 -14.13 -8.97 -10.75
C ARG A 123 -13.32 -8.59 -9.54
N GLU A 124 -13.95 -8.48 -8.38
CA GLU A 124 -13.30 -8.11 -7.13
C GLU A 124 -13.67 -9.10 -6.04
N LEU A 125 -12.65 -9.68 -5.41
CA LEU A 125 -12.79 -10.58 -4.28
C LEU A 125 -11.93 -10.08 -3.13
N ASP A 126 -12.59 -9.75 -2.03
CA ASP A 126 -11.94 -9.25 -0.83
C ASP A 126 -12.13 -10.23 0.33
N LEU A 127 -11.02 -10.86 0.73
CA LEU A 127 -10.89 -11.83 1.81
C LEU A 127 -10.00 -11.28 2.93
N TYR A 128 -9.87 -9.95 3.03
CA TYR A 128 -9.08 -9.27 4.06
C TYR A 128 -9.45 -9.72 5.47
N ASP A 129 -8.45 -9.96 6.32
CA ASP A 129 -8.62 -10.32 7.73
C ASP A 129 -9.49 -11.58 7.93
N ASN A 130 -8.93 -12.70 7.51
CA ASN A 130 -9.49 -14.04 7.64
C ASN A 130 -8.40 -15.01 8.14
N GLN A 131 -8.69 -16.31 8.16
CA GLN A 131 -7.81 -17.35 8.68
C GLN A 131 -7.27 -18.28 7.57
N ILE A 132 -7.24 -17.79 6.32
CA ILE A 132 -6.89 -18.56 5.13
C ILE A 132 -5.39 -18.88 5.15
N LYS A 133 -5.07 -20.16 4.93
CA LYS A 133 -3.68 -20.66 4.97
C LYS A 133 -3.08 -20.92 3.60
N LYS A 134 -3.92 -21.04 2.57
CA LYS A 134 -3.54 -21.39 1.21
C LYS A 134 -4.49 -20.71 0.22
N ILE A 135 -3.92 -20.24 -0.89
CA ILE A 135 -4.69 -19.74 -2.03
C ILE A 135 -5.00 -20.97 -2.92
N GLU A 136 -6.27 -21.30 -3.05
CA GLU A 136 -6.74 -22.43 -3.87
C GLU A 136 -8.18 -22.18 -4.33
N ASN A 137 -8.65 -22.98 -5.29
CA ASN A 137 -10.03 -22.93 -5.80
C ASN A 137 -10.45 -21.57 -6.42
N LEU A 138 -9.48 -20.79 -6.92
CA LEU A 138 -9.73 -19.54 -7.66
C LEU A 138 -9.61 -19.71 -9.18
N ASP A 139 -9.26 -20.91 -9.67
CA ASP A 139 -8.94 -21.17 -11.08
C ASP A 139 -10.08 -20.81 -12.07
N ALA A 140 -11.32 -20.88 -11.60
CA ALA A 140 -12.52 -20.58 -12.40
C ALA A 140 -12.81 -19.07 -12.53
N LEU A 141 -12.21 -18.22 -11.69
CA LEU A 141 -12.48 -16.78 -11.61
C LEU A 141 -11.62 -16.00 -12.63
N THR A 142 -11.70 -16.37 -13.90
CA THR A 142 -10.80 -15.84 -14.94
C THR A 142 -11.00 -14.35 -15.26
N GLU A 143 -12.12 -13.77 -14.81
CA GLU A 143 -12.46 -12.35 -14.98
C GLU A 143 -12.03 -11.49 -13.79
N LEU A 144 -11.37 -12.07 -12.78
CA LEU A 144 -10.96 -11.35 -11.57
C LEU A 144 -9.89 -10.30 -11.91
N GLU A 145 -10.14 -9.06 -11.49
CA GLU A 145 -9.27 -7.90 -11.67
C GLU A 145 -8.62 -7.47 -10.35
N VAL A 146 -9.30 -7.67 -9.22
CA VAL A 146 -8.82 -7.30 -7.87
C VAL A 146 -8.96 -8.50 -6.93
N LEU A 147 -7.86 -8.83 -6.25
CA LEU A 147 -7.84 -9.86 -5.22
C LEU A 147 -7.13 -9.33 -3.98
N ASP A 148 -7.86 -9.28 -2.86
CA ASP A 148 -7.29 -8.99 -1.54
C ASP A 148 -7.39 -10.23 -0.66
N ILE A 149 -6.24 -10.76 -0.23
CA ILE A 149 -6.12 -11.82 0.78
C ILE A 149 -5.11 -11.38 1.85
N SER A 150 -5.12 -10.09 2.16
CA SER A 150 -4.30 -9.50 3.22
C SER A 150 -4.78 -9.94 4.60
N PHE A 151 -3.90 -9.83 5.60
CA PHE A 151 -4.20 -10.19 7.00
C PHE A 151 -4.70 -11.64 7.13
N ASN A 152 -4.00 -12.56 6.49
CA ASN A 152 -4.29 -13.99 6.52
C ASN A 152 -3.07 -14.79 7.01
N LEU A 153 -3.09 -16.11 6.86
CA LEU A 153 -2.06 -17.02 7.35
C LEU A 153 -1.26 -17.66 6.20
N LEU A 154 -1.24 -17.04 5.02
CA LEU A 154 -0.59 -17.56 3.81
C LEU A 154 0.92 -17.68 4.00
N ARG A 155 1.51 -18.77 3.49
CA ARG A 155 2.96 -19.00 3.55
C ARG A 155 3.67 -18.90 2.20
N ASN A 156 2.94 -19.17 1.12
CA ASN A 156 3.43 -19.16 -0.25
C ASN A 156 2.41 -18.44 -1.12
N ILE A 157 2.87 -17.95 -2.28
CA ILE A 157 2.00 -17.46 -3.33
C ILE A 157 1.76 -18.64 -4.28
N GLU A 158 0.51 -19.02 -4.48
CA GLU A 158 0.07 -20.14 -5.34
C GLU A 158 -1.38 -19.88 -5.78
N GLY A 159 -1.92 -20.68 -6.71
CA GLY A 159 -3.34 -20.61 -7.08
C GLY A 159 -3.82 -19.32 -7.75
N VAL A 160 -2.90 -18.47 -8.22
CA VAL A 160 -3.19 -17.22 -8.95
C VAL A 160 -2.81 -17.29 -10.43
N ASP A 161 -2.20 -18.38 -10.89
CA ASP A 161 -1.60 -18.48 -12.22
C ASP A 161 -2.63 -18.40 -13.35
N LYS A 162 -3.90 -18.74 -13.08
CA LYS A 162 -5.02 -18.63 -14.03
C LYS A 162 -5.68 -17.25 -14.08
N LEU A 163 -5.42 -16.38 -13.11
CA LEU A 163 -6.04 -15.06 -12.96
C LEU A 163 -5.38 -14.02 -13.88
N THR A 164 -5.32 -14.30 -15.18
CA THR A 164 -4.54 -13.51 -16.16
C THR A 164 -4.99 -12.07 -16.36
N ARG A 165 -6.19 -11.71 -15.87
CA ARG A 165 -6.76 -10.34 -15.90
C ARG A 165 -6.53 -9.55 -14.61
N LEU A 166 -5.83 -10.13 -13.64
CA LEU A 166 -5.60 -9.48 -12.36
C LEU A 166 -4.76 -8.20 -12.55
N LYS A 167 -5.30 -7.09 -12.04
CA LYS A 167 -4.68 -5.76 -12.06
C LYS A 167 -4.13 -5.37 -10.69
N LYS A 168 -4.80 -5.79 -9.61
CA LYS A 168 -4.38 -5.48 -8.23
C LYS A 168 -4.37 -6.75 -7.39
N LEU A 169 -3.25 -7.01 -6.71
CA LEU A 169 -3.07 -8.12 -5.80
C LEU A 169 -2.54 -7.63 -4.46
N PHE A 170 -3.32 -7.85 -3.40
CA PHE A 170 -2.97 -7.48 -2.03
C PHE A 170 -2.78 -8.75 -1.19
N LEU A 171 -1.58 -8.93 -0.65
CA LEU A 171 -1.23 -10.02 0.27
C LEU A 171 -0.52 -9.47 1.52
N VAL A 172 -0.93 -8.29 1.99
CA VAL A 172 -0.33 -7.60 3.15
C VAL A 172 -0.44 -8.48 4.38
N ASN A 173 0.56 -8.42 5.26
CA ASN A 173 0.52 -9.04 6.58
C ASN A 173 0.19 -10.54 6.55
N ASN A 174 0.96 -11.28 5.76
CA ASN A 174 0.93 -12.73 5.69
C ASN A 174 2.27 -13.31 6.20
N LYS A 175 2.51 -14.61 5.96
CA LYS A 175 3.75 -15.31 6.31
C LYS A 175 4.56 -15.70 5.08
N ILE A 176 4.38 -14.99 3.96
CA ILE A 176 5.01 -15.27 2.66
C ILE A 176 6.51 -15.02 2.77
N ASN A 177 7.32 -15.99 2.35
CA ASN A 177 8.79 -15.92 2.46
C ASN A 177 9.51 -15.66 1.13
N LYS A 178 8.80 -15.83 0.01
CA LYS A 178 9.36 -15.78 -1.34
C LYS A 178 8.30 -15.29 -2.33
N ILE A 179 8.74 -14.52 -3.32
CA ILE A 179 7.91 -14.10 -4.45
C ILE A 179 8.02 -15.18 -5.54
N GLU A 180 6.91 -15.82 -5.87
CA GLU A 180 6.84 -16.88 -6.88
C GLU A 180 5.41 -17.04 -7.42
N ASN A 181 5.25 -17.82 -8.50
CA ASN A 181 3.96 -18.16 -9.09
C ASN A 181 3.07 -16.98 -9.54
N ILE A 182 3.67 -15.83 -9.84
CA ILE A 182 2.97 -14.63 -10.36
C ILE A 182 3.35 -14.27 -11.79
N SER A 183 4.15 -15.10 -12.46
CA SER A 183 4.73 -14.76 -13.77
C SER A 183 3.71 -14.69 -14.92
N SER A 184 2.50 -15.23 -14.73
CA SER A 184 1.40 -15.14 -15.71
C SER A 184 0.57 -13.85 -15.59
N LEU A 185 0.77 -13.04 -14.54
CA LEU A 185 -0.04 -11.86 -14.24
C LEU A 185 0.43 -10.62 -15.03
N HIS A 186 0.46 -10.71 -16.36
CA HIS A 186 1.01 -9.66 -17.23
C HIS A 186 0.25 -8.32 -17.18
N GLN A 187 -1.00 -8.34 -16.70
CA GLN A 187 -1.85 -7.14 -16.54
C GLN A 187 -1.74 -6.51 -15.15
N LEU A 188 -0.91 -7.06 -14.26
CA LEU A 188 -0.80 -6.57 -12.89
C LEU A 188 -0.19 -5.16 -12.88
N GLN A 189 -0.94 -4.22 -12.31
CA GLN A 189 -0.56 -2.82 -12.15
C GLN A 189 -0.11 -2.52 -10.72
N MET A 190 -0.68 -3.23 -9.73
CA MET A 190 -0.35 -3.04 -8.32
C MET A 190 -0.11 -4.38 -7.63
N LEU A 191 1.06 -4.51 -7.00
CA LEU A 191 1.44 -5.65 -6.17
C LEU A 191 1.84 -5.17 -4.79
N GLU A 192 1.09 -5.61 -3.79
CA GLU A 192 1.32 -5.26 -2.40
C GLU A 192 1.61 -6.52 -1.57
N LEU A 193 2.86 -6.63 -1.11
CA LEU A 193 3.38 -7.74 -0.30
C LEU A 193 3.99 -7.24 1.01
N GLY A 194 3.54 -6.09 1.51
CA GLY A 194 4.01 -5.49 2.75
C GLY A 194 3.78 -6.38 3.98
N SER A 195 4.59 -6.20 5.01
CA SER A 195 4.49 -6.95 6.28
C SER A 195 4.58 -8.48 6.09
N ASN A 196 5.47 -8.94 5.22
CA ASN A 196 5.71 -10.36 4.99
C ASN A 196 7.11 -10.78 5.49
N ARG A 197 7.60 -11.93 5.04
CA ARG A 197 8.91 -12.50 5.42
C ARG A 197 9.84 -12.63 4.22
N ILE A 198 9.60 -11.86 3.16
CA ILE A 198 10.33 -11.90 1.89
C ILE A 198 11.77 -11.45 2.13
N ARG A 199 12.73 -12.17 1.54
CA ARG A 199 14.18 -11.91 1.71
C ARG A 199 14.86 -11.36 0.46
N ALA A 200 14.28 -11.57 -0.70
CA ALA A 200 14.82 -11.13 -1.97
C ALA A 200 13.69 -10.76 -2.93
N ILE A 201 13.99 -9.81 -3.80
CA ILE A 201 13.15 -9.47 -4.95
C ILE A 201 13.54 -10.44 -6.06
N GLU A 202 12.58 -11.22 -6.56
CA GLU A 202 12.76 -12.23 -7.60
C GLU A 202 11.43 -12.51 -8.30
N ASN A 203 11.49 -13.06 -9.52
CA ASN A 203 10.33 -13.57 -10.26
C ASN A 203 9.23 -12.52 -10.58
N ILE A 204 9.62 -11.25 -10.75
CA ILE A 204 8.71 -10.14 -11.13
C ILE A 204 9.04 -9.52 -12.49
N ASP A 205 10.04 -10.05 -13.21
CA ASP A 205 10.51 -9.55 -14.50
C ASP A 205 9.43 -9.58 -15.60
N THR A 206 8.42 -10.42 -15.45
CA THR A 206 7.29 -10.57 -16.38
C THR A 206 6.15 -9.58 -16.14
N LEU A 207 6.18 -8.84 -15.02
CA LEU A 207 5.13 -7.89 -14.61
C LEU A 207 5.37 -6.49 -15.22
N THR A 208 5.48 -6.42 -16.54
CA THR A 208 5.88 -5.19 -17.24
C THR A 208 4.83 -4.06 -17.17
N SER A 209 3.60 -4.38 -16.80
CA SER A 209 2.51 -3.41 -16.57
C SER A 209 2.51 -2.81 -15.15
N LEU A 210 3.43 -3.23 -14.27
CA LEU A 210 3.42 -2.83 -12.87
C LEU A 210 3.73 -1.34 -12.71
N GLU A 211 2.83 -0.64 -12.03
CA GLU A 211 2.92 0.79 -11.72
C GLU A 211 3.27 1.00 -10.24
N SER A 212 2.79 0.13 -9.36
CA SER A 212 3.03 0.23 -7.91
C SER A 212 3.50 -1.10 -7.31
N LEU A 213 4.64 -1.04 -6.61
CA LEU A 213 5.22 -2.18 -5.90
C LEU A 213 5.49 -1.80 -4.45
N PHE A 214 4.84 -2.53 -3.55
CA PHE A 214 4.98 -2.34 -2.12
C PHE A 214 5.55 -3.59 -1.47
N LEU A 215 6.72 -3.43 -0.86
CA LEU A 215 7.51 -4.47 -0.21
C LEU A 215 7.94 -4.04 1.19
N GLY A 216 7.21 -3.08 1.78
CA GLY A 216 7.50 -2.56 3.12
C GLY A 216 7.46 -3.64 4.21
N LYS A 217 8.16 -3.43 5.32
CA LYS A 217 8.15 -4.34 6.49
C LYS A 217 8.48 -5.80 6.12
N ASN A 218 9.52 -6.00 5.30
CA ASN A 218 10.03 -7.32 4.90
C ASN A 218 11.46 -7.54 5.44
N LYS A 219 12.18 -8.52 4.90
CA LYS A 219 13.57 -8.86 5.27
C LYS A 219 14.52 -8.73 4.07
N ILE A 220 14.18 -7.87 3.11
CA ILE A 220 14.94 -7.70 1.87
C ILE A 220 16.25 -6.99 2.18
N THR A 221 17.36 -7.54 1.70
CA THR A 221 18.71 -7.01 1.96
C THR A 221 19.31 -6.26 0.77
N LYS A 222 18.75 -6.42 -0.43
CA LYS A 222 19.29 -5.84 -1.67
C LYS A 222 18.17 -5.46 -2.65
N LEU A 223 18.30 -4.30 -3.28
CA LEU A 223 17.52 -3.90 -4.44
C LEU A 223 18.10 -4.58 -5.70
N GLN A 224 17.31 -5.42 -6.35
CA GLN A 224 17.72 -6.20 -7.52
C GLN A 224 16.49 -6.68 -8.29
N ASN A 225 16.67 -7.07 -9.55
CA ASN A 225 15.62 -7.66 -10.39
C ASN A 225 14.42 -6.71 -10.64
N LEU A 226 14.68 -5.41 -10.69
CA LEU A 226 13.67 -4.37 -10.97
C LEU A 226 13.80 -3.82 -12.41
N ASP A 227 14.82 -4.21 -13.17
CA ASP A 227 15.18 -3.60 -14.46
C ASP A 227 14.08 -3.68 -15.52
N ALA A 228 13.22 -4.71 -15.46
CA ALA A 228 12.11 -4.90 -16.40
C ALA A 228 10.91 -3.98 -16.12
N LEU A 229 10.80 -3.40 -14.92
CA LEU A 229 9.63 -2.67 -14.43
C LEU A 229 9.66 -1.19 -14.85
N SER A 230 9.86 -0.93 -16.13
CA SER A 230 10.02 0.44 -16.66
C SER A 230 8.79 1.34 -16.47
N ASN A 231 7.61 0.77 -16.23
CA ASN A 231 6.36 1.50 -15.96
C ASN A 231 6.16 1.84 -14.46
N LEU A 232 7.04 1.36 -13.58
CA LEU A 232 6.88 1.57 -12.14
C LEU A 232 6.98 3.06 -11.79
N THR A 233 5.96 3.56 -11.09
CA THR A 233 5.84 4.94 -10.62
C THR A 233 5.98 5.03 -9.11
N VAL A 234 5.58 4.00 -8.36
CA VAL A 234 5.65 3.95 -6.90
C VAL A 234 6.41 2.71 -6.44
N LEU A 235 7.46 2.91 -5.65
CA LEU A 235 8.22 1.83 -5.00
C LEU A 235 8.32 2.07 -3.50
N SER A 236 7.69 1.21 -2.71
CA SER A 236 7.85 1.19 -1.25
C SER A 236 8.70 0.02 -0.78
N MET A 237 9.79 0.35 -0.11
CA MET A 237 10.80 -0.56 0.43
C MET A 237 11.10 -0.25 1.91
N GLN A 238 10.19 0.49 2.57
CA GLN A 238 10.35 0.91 3.96
C GLN A 238 10.48 -0.27 4.93
N SER A 239 11.18 -0.09 6.06
CA SER A 239 11.34 -1.15 7.08
C SER A 239 11.89 -2.47 6.52
N ASN A 240 12.99 -2.38 5.76
CA ASN A 240 13.73 -3.53 5.24
C ASN A 240 15.16 -3.57 5.84
N ARG A 241 16.07 -4.28 5.19
CA ARG A 241 17.47 -4.45 5.61
C ARG A 241 18.43 -3.97 4.53
N LEU A 242 18.01 -2.99 3.74
CA LEU A 242 18.83 -2.43 2.67
C LEU A 242 19.98 -1.63 3.27
N THR A 243 21.17 -1.76 2.70
CA THR A 243 22.36 -0.99 3.11
C THR A 243 22.87 -0.05 2.03
N LYS A 244 22.38 -0.19 0.80
CA LYS A 244 22.76 0.59 -0.38
C LYS A 244 21.57 0.78 -1.30
N ILE A 245 21.55 1.93 -1.98
CA ILE A 245 20.64 2.21 -3.08
C ILE A 245 21.32 1.76 -4.38
N GLU A 246 20.72 0.79 -5.08
CA GLU A 246 21.20 0.23 -6.34
C GLU A 246 20.02 -0.39 -7.12
N GLY A 247 20.21 -0.74 -8.39
CA GLY A 247 19.21 -1.49 -9.16
C GLY A 247 17.94 -0.70 -9.54
N LEU A 248 17.99 0.64 -9.53
CA LEU A 248 16.88 1.53 -9.89
C LEU A 248 17.02 2.14 -11.30
N GLN A 249 18.05 1.75 -12.05
CA GLN A 249 18.46 2.36 -13.31
C GLN A 249 17.41 2.19 -14.42
N GLY A 250 16.66 1.09 -14.40
CA GLY A 250 15.55 0.82 -15.35
C GLY A 250 14.25 1.57 -15.00
N LEU A 251 14.11 2.12 -13.80
CA LEU A 251 12.88 2.73 -13.29
C LEU A 251 12.75 4.21 -13.67
N VAL A 252 12.83 4.50 -14.97
CA VAL A 252 12.86 5.87 -15.51
C VAL A 252 11.56 6.66 -15.31
N ASN A 253 10.46 5.98 -14.96
CA ASN A 253 9.16 6.57 -14.68
C ASN A 253 8.85 6.70 -13.18
N LEU A 254 9.80 6.37 -12.31
CA LEU A 254 9.61 6.41 -10.85
C LEU A 254 9.34 7.84 -10.37
N ARG A 255 8.28 7.99 -9.58
CA ARG A 255 7.80 9.26 -9.00
C ARG A 255 7.89 9.26 -7.49
N GLU A 256 7.60 8.12 -6.86
CA GLU A 256 7.61 7.98 -5.41
C GLU A 256 8.53 6.82 -5.00
N LEU A 257 9.49 7.13 -4.14
CA LEU A 257 10.44 6.17 -3.62
C LEU A 257 10.50 6.26 -2.09
N TYR A 258 10.06 5.20 -1.42
CA TYR A 258 10.06 5.10 0.04
C TYR A 258 11.08 4.05 0.49
N LEU A 259 12.15 4.51 1.13
CA LEU A 259 13.29 3.73 1.61
C LEU A 259 13.52 3.93 3.11
N SER A 260 12.55 4.48 3.83
CA SER A 260 12.69 4.75 5.26
C SER A 260 12.89 3.50 6.10
N HIS A 261 13.49 3.64 7.29
CA HIS A 261 13.75 2.53 8.21
C HIS A 261 14.59 1.41 7.56
N ASN A 262 15.70 1.79 6.95
CA ASN A 262 16.72 0.88 6.41
C ASN A 262 18.09 1.16 7.06
N GLY A 263 19.15 0.54 6.54
CA GLY A 263 20.53 0.75 6.96
C GLY A 263 21.38 1.47 5.91
N ILE A 264 20.77 2.33 5.09
CA ILE A 264 21.46 3.03 3.99
C ILE A 264 22.39 4.10 4.56
N GLU A 265 23.64 4.13 4.07
CA GLU A 265 24.68 5.06 4.56
C GLU A 265 24.99 6.19 3.58
N VAL A 266 24.73 5.98 2.28
CA VAL A 266 25.09 6.90 1.19
C VAL A 266 23.90 7.09 0.26
N LEU A 267 23.66 8.34 -0.14
CA LEU A 267 22.67 8.71 -1.14
C LEU A 267 23.30 8.61 -2.54
N GLU A 268 22.96 7.55 -3.27
CA GLU A 268 23.52 7.24 -4.59
C GLU A 268 22.51 6.45 -5.44
N GLY A 269 22.81 6.18 -6.71
CA GLY A 269 22.05 5.25 -7.54
C GLY A 269 20.70 5.75 -8.04
N LEU A 270 20.48 7.07 -8.02
CA LEU A 270 19.24 7.75 -8.46
C LEU A 270 19.42 8.52 -9.78
N ASP A 271 20.50 8.28 -10.53
CA ASP A 271 20.90 9.07 -11.71
C ASP A 271 19.82 9.14 -12.81
N ASN A 272 19.00 8.10 -12.94
CA ASN A 272 18.00 7.99 -14.00
C ASN A 272 16.57 8.36 -13.57
N ASN A 273 16.33 8.58 -12.27
CA ASN A 273 14.99 8.75 -11.71
C ASN A 273 14.56 10.22 -11.66
N ASN A 274 14.74 10.94 -12.77
CA ASN A 274 14.53 12.40 -12.86
C ASN A 274 13.11 12.88 -12.57
N LYS A 275 12.12 11.97 -12.64
CA LYS A 275 10.69 12.24 -12.41
C LYS A 275 10.26 12.06 -10.94
N LEU A 276 11.21 11.81 -10.03
CA LEU A 276 10.93 11.70 -8.60
C LEU A 276 10.34 13.01 -8.07
N THR A 277 9.14 12.90 -7.50
CA THR A 277 8.42 13.97 -6.80
C THR A 277 8.43 13.75 -5.29
N MET A 278 8.50 12.49 -4.84
CA MET A 278 8.55 12.09 -3.43
C MET A 278 9.74 11.16 -3.22
N LEU A 279 10.68 11.59 -2.38
CA LEU A 279 11.79 10.76 -1.92
C LEU A 279 11.82 10.72 -0.40
N ASP A 280 11.50 9.54 0.15
CA ASP A 280 11.60 9.26 1.57
C ASP A 280 12.79 8.32 1.84
N ILE A 281 13.78 8.84 2.55
CA ILE A 281 14.99 8.15 3.01
C ILE A 281 15.19 8.40 4.51
N ALA A 282 14.12 8.72 5.24
CA ALA A 282 14.13 8.93 6.68
C ALA A 282 14.57 7.68 7.45
N SER A 283 14.99 7.82 8.71
CA SER A 283 15.35 6.68 9.57
C SER A 283 16.40 5.77 8.93
N ASN A 284 17.49 6.36 8.42
CA ASN A 284 18.64 5.69 7.83
C ASN A 284 19.93 6.14 8.53
N ARG A 285 21.10 5.91 7.93
CA ARG A 285 22.42 6.27 8.48
C ARG A 285 23.15 7.26 7.56
N ILE A 286 22.40 8.05 6.79
CA ILE A 286 22.95 8.95 5.79
C ILE A 286 23.56 10.17 6.48
N LYS A 287 24.80 10.49 6.11
CA LYS A 287 25.58 11.58 6.73
C LYS A 287 25.63 12.86 5.89
N LYS A 288 25.32 12.75 4.61
CA LYS A 288 25.48 13.81 3.63
C LYS A 288 24.40 13.72 2.56
N ILE A 289 23.85 14.86 2.15
CA ILE A 289 23.01 14.94 0.93
C ILE A 289 23.95 15.12 -0.26
N GLU A 290 23.89 14.21 -1.21
CA GLU A 290 24.68 14.23 -2.44
C GLU A 290 23.95 13.46 -3.55
N ASN A 291 24.36 13.67 -4.81
CA ASN A 291 23.83 12.96 -5.97
C ASN A 291 22.31 13.10 -6.16
N VAL A 292 21.74 14.27 -5.84
CA VAL A 292 20.30 14.56 -6.02
C VAL A 292 20.01 15.89 -6.71
N SER A 293 21.03 16.63 -7.14
CA SER A 293 20.85 17.94 -7.80
C SER A 293 20.11 17.88 -9.13
N HIS A 294 20.07 16.72 -9.79
CA HIS A 294 19.28 16.48 -11.00
C HIS A 294 17.78 16.20 -10.73
N LEU A 295 17.39 15.91 -9.48
CA LEU A 295 16.01 15.61 -9.09
C LEU A 295 15.16 16.88 -8.97
N THR A 296 15.03 17.60 -10.08
CA THR A 296 14.39 18.93 -10.13
C THR A 296 12.87 18.92 -9.96
N GLU A 297 12.22 17.76 -10.08
CA GLU A 297 10.77 17.58 -9.89
C GLU A 297 10.39 17.29 -8.43
N LEU A 298 11.34 17.19 -7.49
CA LEU A 298 11.05 16.91 -6.08
C LEU A 298 10.10 17.95 -5.47
N GLN A 299 9.06 17.44 -4.79
CA GLN A 299 8.04 18.18 -4.06
C GLN A 299 8.10 17.87 -2.57
N GLU A 300 8.36 16.60 -2.23
CA GLU A 300 8.51 16.12 -0.86
C GLU A 300 9.86 15.41 -0.69
N PHE A 301 10.60 15.76 0.36
CA PHE A 301 11.90 15.14 0.69
C PHE A 301 11.98 14.83 2.18
N TRP A 302 11.91 13.55 2.54
CA TRP A 302 11.91 13.11 3.93
C TRP A 302 13.27 12.50 4.28
N MET A 303 13.94 13.13 5.24
CA MET A 303 15.31 12.85 5.66
C MET A 303 15.47 12.90 7.19
N ASN A 304 14.38 12.93 7.94
CA ASN A 304 14.42 12.88 9.40
C ASN A 304 15.10 11.61 9.91
N ASP A 305 15.61 11.64 11.14
CA ASP A 305 16.26 10.48 11.78
C ASP A 305 17.46 9.95 10.97
N ASN A 306 18.30 10.86 10.46
CA ASN A 306 19.57 10.56 9.81
C ASN A 306 20.74 11.22 10.59
N LEU A 307 21.91 11.28 9.96
CA LEU A 307 23.17 11.77 10.56
C LEU A 307 23.69 13.03 9.83
N LEU A 308 22.80 13.86 9.28
CA LEU A 308 23.19 15.07 8.56
C LEU A 308 23.80 16.12 9.49
N GLU A 309 24.99 16.61 9.14
CA GLU A 309 25.73 17.62 9.93
C GLU A 309 26.02 18.92 9.16
N SER A 310 26.07 18.89 7.83
CA SER A 310 26.54 20.01 7.03
C SER A 310 25.39 20.81 6.40
N TRP A 311 25.39 22.12 6.62
CA TRP A 311 24.43 23.04 5.99
C TRP A 311 24.63 23.22 4.49
N SER A 312 25.85 23.00 3.98
CA SER A 312 26.14 23.10 2.55
C SER A 312 25.41 22.04 1.72
N ASP A 313 25.03 20.93 2.34
CA ASP A 313 24.42 19.79 1.67
C ASP A 313 23.03 20.14 1.11
N LEU A 314 22.36 21.15 1.69
CA LEU A 314 21.10 21.67 1.17
C LEU A 314 21.24 22.36 -0.19
N ASP A 315 22.46 22.71 -0.61
CA ASP A 315 22.70 23.30 -1.92
C ASP A 315 22.33 22.33 -3.06
N GLU A 316 22.40 21.01 -2.83
CA GLU A 316 21.97 19.98 -3.78
C GLU A 316 20.47 20.08 -4.10
N LEU A 317 19.65 20.58 -3.17
CA LEU A 317 18.20 20.65 -3.33
C LEU A 317 17.73 21.97 -3.98
N LYS A 318 18.62 22.94 -4.20
CA LYS A 318 18.26 24.25 -4.80
C LYS A 318 17.70 24.15 -6.22
N GLY A 319 18.01 23.06 -6.94
CA GLY A 319 17.45 22.77 -8.26
C GLY A 319 15.95 22.47 -8.23
N ALA A 320 15.44 21.89 -7.13
CA ALA A 320 14.05 21.48 -6.96
C ALA A 320 13.17 22.67 -6.55
N ARG A 321 12.81 23.51 -7.52
CA ARG A 321 12.00 24.72 -7.29
C ARG A 321 10.55 24.42 -6.87
N GLY A 322 10.09 23.19 -7.09
CA GLY A 322 8.79 22.68 -6.66
C GLY A 322 8.78 22.10 -5.23
N LEU A 323 9.92 22.08 -4.54
CA LEU A 323 10.03 21.47 -3.22
C LEU A 323 9.21 22.24 -2.19
N GLU A 324 8.15 21.60 -1.69
CA GLU A 324 7.16 22.17 -0.77
C GLU A 324 7.38 21.69 0.67
N THR A 325 7.75 20.42 0.85
CA THR A 325 7.86 19.80 2.18
C THR A 325 9.22 19.14 2.38
N VAL A 326 9.87 19.46 3.50
CA VAL A 326 11.09 18.78 3.93
C VAL A 326 10.99 18.33 5.38
N TYR A 327 11.41 17.10 5.66
CA TYR A 327 11.61 16.59 7.01
C TYR A 327 13.11 16.42 7.25
N LEU A 328 13.67 17.20 8.17
CA LEU A 328 15.08 17.16 8.57
C LEU A 328 15.26 17.05 10.09
N GLU A 329 14.16 16.96 10.84
CA GLU A 329 14.18 16.76 12.28
C GLU A 329 14.94 15.49 12.70
N ARG A 330 15.40 15.45 13.95
CA ARG A 330 16.18 14.35 14.52
C ARG A 330 17.49 14.06 13.77
N ASN A 331 17.98 15.00 12.97
CA ASN A 331 19.37 15.06 12.49
C ASN A 331 20.24 15.93 13.41
N PRO A 332 21.58 15.74 13.41
CA PRO A 332 22.51 16.67 14.07
C PRO A 332 22.31 18.15 13.70
N LEU A 333 21.90 18.46 12.46
CA LEU A 333 21.51 19.81 12.01
C LEU A 333 20.47 20.48 12.93
N GLN A 334 19.54 19.72 13.52
CA GLN A 334 18.47 20.25 14.36
C GLN A 334 18.99 20.85 15.68
N ARG A 335 20.23 20.53 16.10
CA ARG A 335 20.85 21.13 17.28
C ARG A 335 21.18 22.62 17.11
N ASP A 336 21.21 23.11 15.88
CA ASP A 336 21.44 24.52 15.59
C ASP A 336 20.22 25.35 16.01
N PRO A 337 20.35 26.37 16.89
CA PRO A 337 19.24 27.23 17.28
C PRO A 337 18.59 27.98 16.10
N GLN A 338 19.30 28.11 14.97
CA GLN A 338 18.81 28.73 13.74
C GLN A 338 18.29 27.71 12.72
N TYR A 339 18.10 26.45 13.11
CA TYR A 339 17.74 25.34 12.22
C TYR A 339 16.66 25.70 11.19
N ARG A 340 15.46 26.08 11.66
CA ARG A 340 14.34 26.42 10.76
C ARG A 340 14.68 27.58 9.82
N ARG A 341 15.29 28.63 10.36
CA ARG A 341 15.69 29.81 9.57
C ARG A 341 16.67 29.44 8.47
N LYS A 342 17.68 28.62 8.79
CA LYS A 342 18.68 28.18 7.81
C LYS A 342 18.07 27.29 6.73
N VAL A 343 17.17 26.37 7.08
CA VAL A 343 16.42 25.57 6.09
C VAL A 343 15.65 26.49 5.14
N THR A 344 14.87 27.45 5.66
CA THR A 344 14.07 28.36 4.82
C THR A 344 14.92 29.33 3.97
N LEU A 345 16.13 29.70 4.44
CA LEU A 345 17.05 30.54 3.67
C LEU A 345 17.73 29.74 2.54
N ALA A 346 18.05 28.48 2.79
CA ALA A 346 18.65 27.60 1.78
C ALA A 346 17.61 27.16 0.73
N LEU A 347 16.38 26.89 1.16
CA LEU A 347 15.30 26.32 0.36
C LEU A 347 14.06 27.24 0.42
N PRO A 348 14.05 28.34 -0.35
CA PRO A 348 12.99 29.36 -0.26
C PRO A 348 11.63 28.91 -0.81
N SER A 349 11.55 27.81 -1.56
CA SER A 349 10.29 27.24 -2.06
C SER A 349 9.51 26.47 -1.00
N VAL A 350 10.19 25.99 0.05
CA VAL A 350 9.63 25.08 1.06
C VAL A 350 8.61 25.79 1.93
N ARG A 351 7.40 25.23 1.99
CA ARG A 351 6.28 25.74 2.80
C ARG A 351 6.07 24.96 4.08
N GLN A 352 6.59 23.74 4.18
CA GLN A 352 6.52 22.93 5.38
C GLN A 352 7.91 22.39 5.75
N VAL A 353 8.31 22.65 7.00
CA VAL A 353 9.53 22.09 7.59
C VAL A 353 9.13 21.25 8.78
N ASP A 354 9.38 19.94 8.69
CA ASP A 354 8.93 18.93 9.64
C ASP A 354 7.40 18.99 9.82
N ALA A 355 6.90 18.86 11.06
CA ALA A 355 5.46 18.93 11.36
C ALA A 355 4.84 20.33 11.28
N THR A 356 5.56 21.38 10.84
CA THR A 356 5.08 22.77 10.94
C THR A 356 5.27 23.60 9.67
N PHE A 357 4.21 24.30 9.28
CA PHE A 357 4.23 25.24 8.16
C PHE A 357 5.14 26.46 8.43
N VAL A 358 5.81 26.91 7.38
CA VAL A 358 6.59 28.14 7.36
C VAL A 358 5.64 29.32 7.21
N ARG A 359 5.75 30.30 8.11
CA ARG A 359 5.03 31.57 7.98
C ARG A 359 5.88 32.48 7.09
N PHE A 360 5.39 32.78 5.90
CA PHE A 360 5.99 33.75 4.98
C PHE A 360 5.56 35.17 5.30
#